data_AF-A0A1I7RZT3-F1
#
_entry.id   AF-A0A1I7RZT3-F1
#
_cell.length_a   1.000
_cell.length_b   1.000
_cell.length_c   1.000
_cell.angle_alpha   90.00
_cell.angle_beta   90.00
_cell.angle_gamma   90.00
#
_symmetry.space_group_name_H-M   'P 1'
#
loop_
_entity.id
_entity.type
_entity.pdbx_description
1 polymer ?
#
loop_
_entity_poly.entity_id
_entity_poly.type
_entity_poly.pdbx_seq_one_letter_code
_entity_poly.pdbx_strand_id
1 'polypeptide(L)'
;MLKPTRIPTMIPRDTSLLSADPPQIVLDQLESAQTQISELRGILLPDTPEITHEIMLTKAARMKEEHKNLQEKVYMLELELANARDTNDLLEFQLVELSSTKNPPICQDKTVETDEYLDDDLEILELEPRLNFDDEFVSRTKTALRGLERLFVLSKEQRETIHCGVSCLGGLEYKLSFAHNQLNMTECELTRLKKSYEEQLADLQRQVDASTETSSLKKKELKNTIEELRDERIVVQKECEELRRLNEEQQLKLDELNKKINESNGFIEELKRDLAEESQSKTDIIKELQESRQNADKWKQQVDVLQDKANKLFVMERNLKNVEDTNTDLEKRFDKELMLRNSLELKNKQLIKELMEAKKEIERLEGEIRPIGTQLERRYEETRYRLAEALKMVEKLESQLSNSNQVIAEIRKSDGNGEKMAREIVQLKRYNDELSAQFNTQMDLISELKKRFLIVSQKTQGKSESNESISWTSKSSSMDDEQYHSEEGGSEKSHQLHHGSI
;
A
#
# COMPACT_ATOMS: atom_id res chain seq x y z
N MET A 1 52.36 24.52 21.43
CA MET A 1 52.43 23.10 21.84
C MET A 1 51.02 22.59 22.03
N LEU A 2 50.64 21.48 21.40
CA LEU A 2 49.29 20.88 21.51
C LEU A 2 49.42 19.46 22.08
N LYS A 3 48.53 19.08 23.01
CA LYS A 3 48.45 17.71 23.55
C LYS A 3 47.47 16.90 22.69
N PRO A 4 47.82 15.67 22.25
CA PRO A 4 46.86 14.79 21.60
C PRO A 4 45.97 14.10 22.65
N THR A 5 44.65 14.14 22.45
CA THR A 5 43.68 13.45 23.31
C THR A 5 43.65 11.96 23.00
N ARG A 6 43.77 11.10 24.01
CA ARG A 6 43.65 9.64 23.84
C ARG A 6 42.19 9.22 23.63
N ILE A 7 41.95 8.33 22.67
CA ILE A 7 40.72 7.55 22.56
C ILE A 7 40.82 6.33 23.50
N PRO A 8 39.88 6.11 24.43
CA PRO A 8 39.89 4.94 25.31
C PRO A 8 39.07 3.79 24.73
N THR A 9 39.72 2.82 24.09
CA THR A 9 39.10 1.51 23.79
C THR A 9 39.10 0.63 25.04
N MET A 10 37.95 0.46 25.68
CA MET A 10 37.73 -0.54 26.74
C MET A 10 36.37 -1.23 26.54
N ILE A 11 36.41 -2.54 26.31
CA ILE A 11 35.24 -3.42 26.39
C ILE A 11 35.51 -4.41 27.53
N PRO A 12 34.84 -4.28 28.69
CA PRO A 12 34.80 -5.34 29.68
C PRO A 12 33.73 -6.36 29.27
N ARG A 13 34.13 -7.62 29.08
CA ARG A 13 33.20 -8.77 29.03
C ARG A 13 33.17 -9.44 30.40
N ASP A 14 32.47 -8.85 31.35
CA ASP A 14 32.19 -9.50 32.63
C ASP A 14 30.94 -10.37 32.52
N THR A 15 31.14 -11.60 32.06
CA THR A 15 30.13 -12.65 32.14
C THR A 15 30.19 -13.33 33.51
N SER A 16 29.22 -13.11 34.39
CA SER A 16 28.62 -14.18 35.21
C SER A 16 27.46 -13.72 36.12
N LEU A 17 26.69 -14.71 36.56
CA LEU A 17 25.75 -14.74 37.70
C LEU A 17 24.33 -14.13 37.57
N LEU A 18 23.39 -15.09 37.42
CA LEU A 18 22.20 -15.29 38.28
C LEU A 18 20.93 -14.43 38.09
N SER A 19 19.91 -15.10 37.55
CA SER A 19 18.65 -15.35 38.28
C SER A 19 17.77 -14.15 38.66
N ALA A 20 17.29 -13.43 37.66
CA ALA A 20 16.00 -12.72 37.74
C ALA A 20 15.10 -13.14 36.57
N ASP A 21 13.79 -13.20 36.78
CA ASP A 21 12.85 -13.70 35.77
C ASP A 21 12.79 -12.79 34.53
N PRO A 22 12.74 -13.35 33.30
CA PRO A 22 12.85 -12.55 32.08
C PRO A 22 11.79 -11.47 31.84
N PRO A 23 10.54 -11.50 32.39
CA PRO A 23 9.63 -10.38 32.28
C PRO A 23 10.08 -9.15 33.08
N GLN A 24 10.71 -9.37 34.24
CA GLN A 24 11.02 -8.29 35.18
C GLN A 24 12.20 -7.44 34.70
N ILE A 25 13.27 -8.08 34.20
CA ILE A 25 14.42 -7.36 33.63
C ILE A 25 13.99 -6.45 32.47
N VAL A 26 13.02 -6.88 31.65
CA VAL A 26 12.49 -6.08 30.54
C VAL A 26 11.64 -4.91 31.05
N LEU A 27 10.84 -5.10 32.11
CA LEU A 27 10.10 -4.02 32.76
C LEU A 27 11.04 -2.98 33.39
N ASP A 28 12.02 -3.42 34.18
CA ASP A 28 12.99 -2.53 34.84
C ASP A 28 13.84 -1.74 33.81
N GLN A 29 14.20 -2.37 32.68
CA GLN A 29 14.86 -1.69 31.56
C GLN A 29 13.93 -0.70 30.85
N LEU A 30 12.63 -1.02 30.71
CA LEU A 30 11.65 -0.13 30.10
C LEU A 30 11.41 1.11 30.99
N GLU A 31 11.21 0.92 32.30
CA GLU A 31 11.06 2.03 33.25
C GLU A 31 12.33 2.88 33.34
N SER A 32 13.52 2.28 33.31
CA SER A 32 14.79 3.01 33.27
C SER A 32 14.91 3.87 32.00
N ALA A 33 14.60 3.30 30.81
CA ALA A 33 14.59 4.03 29.56
C ALA A 33 13.52 5.13 29.53
N GLN A 34 12.34 4.87 30.08
CA GLN A 34 11.22 5.81 30.14
C GLN A 34 11.48 6.96 31.13
N THR A 35 12.23 6.70 32.19
CA THR A 35 12.77 7.72 33.12
C THR A 35 13.80 8.59 32.41
N GLN A 36 14.80 8.01 31.73
CA GLN A 36 15.79 8.76 30.97
C GLN A 36 15.17 9.60 29.83
N ILE A 37 14.15 9.07 29.14
CA ILE A 37 13.38 9.82 28.14
C ILE A 37 12.62 11.00 28.78
N SER A 38 12.16 10.85 30.03
CA SER A 38 11.47 11.92 30.76
C SER A 38 12.43 13.01 31.24
N GLU A 39 13.60 12.64 31.76
CA GLU A 39 14.67 13.60 32.10
C GLU A 39 15.17 14.34 30.85
N LEU A 40 15.42 13.63 29.74
CA LEU A 40 15.82 14.25 28.48
C LEU A 40 14.74 15.18 27.91
N ARG A 41 13.44 14.89 28.11
CA ARG A 41 12.36 15.81 27.76
C ARG A 41 12.37 17.07 28.63
N GLY A 42 12.55 16.94 29.94
CA GLY A 42 12.67 18.09 30.86
C GLY A 42 13.90 18.97 30.60
N ILE A 43 14.95 18.42 29.98
CA ILE A 43 16.15 19.16 29.58
C ILE A 43 15.99 19.81 28.19
N LEU A 44 15.24 19.19 27.26
CA LEU A 44 15.10 19.67 25.87
C LEU A 44 13.88 20.55 25.62
N LEU A 45 12.85 20.52 26.47
CA LEU A 45 11.72 21.45 26.44
C LEU A 45 11.51 22.09 27.83
N PRO A 46 11.97 23.33 28.05
CA PRO A 46 11.45 24.15 29.15
C PRO A 46 10.01 24.58 28.82
N ASP A 47 9.06 24.33 29.73
CA ASP A 47 7.62 24.61 29.56
C ASP A 47 7.26 26.11 29.57
N THR A 48 7.81 26.88 28.63
CA THR A 48 7.50 28.31 28.41
C THR A 48 7.41 28.69 26.91
N PRO A 49 6.52 28.03 26.12
CA PRO A 49 6.32 28.36 24.71
C PRO A 49 5.85 29.81 24.48
N GLU A 50 5.12 30.38 25.44
CA GLU A 50 4.64 31.77 25.39
C GLU A 50 5.80 32.78 25.51
N ILE A 51 6.71 32.58 26.48
CA ILE A 51 7.86 33.48 26.70
C ILE A 51 8.82 33.45 25.51
N THR A 52 9.07 32.26 24.93
CA THR A 52 9.92 32.15 23.73
C THR A 52 9.28 32.79 22.50
N HIS A 53 7.96 32.69 22.34
CA HIS A 53 7.24 33.38 21.27
C HIS A 53 7.24 34.91 21.46
N GLU A 54 7.01 35.42 22.68
CA GLU A 54 7.04 36.85 23.00
C GLU A 54 8.44 37.46 22.79
N ILE A 55 9.50 36.76 23.19
CA ILE A 55 10.89 37.19 22.93
C ILE A 55 11.17 37.25 21.41
N MET A 56 10.67 36.28 20.64
CA MET A 56 10.83 36.29 19.17
C MET A 56 10.03 37.42 18.50
N LEU A 57 8.80 37.69 18.94
CA LEU A 57 8.01 38.84 18.47
C LEU A 57 8.68 40.17 18.80
N THR A 58 9.18 40.33 20.02
CA THR A 58 9.88 41.55 20.47
C THR A 58 11.17 41.76 19.68
N LYS A 59 11.92 40.69 19.38
CA LYS A 59 13.10 40.73 18.51
C LYS A 59 12.74 41.08 17.06
N ALA A 60 11.66 40.53 16.52
CA ALA A 60 11.17 40.84 15.18
C ALA A 60 10.72 42.31 15.05
N ALA A 61 10.02 42.84 16.05
CA ALA A 61 9.65 44.26 16.13
C ALA A 61 10.89 45.17 16.16
N ARG A 62 11.90 44.81 16.96
CA ARG A 62 13.17 45.55 17.03
C ARG A 62 13.91 45.59 15.70
N MET A 63 14.08 44.44 15.04
CA MET A 63 14.73 44.35 13.72
C MET A 63 13.95 45.12 12.65
N LYS A 64 12.61 45.19 12.75
CA LYS A 64 11.78 45.99 11.83
C LYS A 64 12.02 47.50 12.02
N GLU A 65 12.13 47.98 13.25
CA GLU A 65 12.43 49.40 13.51
C GLU A 65 13.89 49.75 13.17
N GLU A 66 14.84 48.85 13.43
CA GLU A 66 16.23 48.97 12.96
C GLU A 66 16.31 49.05 11.43
N HIS A 67 15.54 48.24 10.70
CA HIS A 67 15.47 48.32 9.23
C HIS A 67 14.83 49.62 8.74
N LYS A 68 13.76 50.11 9.37
CA LYS A 68 13.14 51.41 9.07
C LYS A 68 14.11 52.57 9.28
N ASN A 69 14.82 52.60 10.41
CA ASN A 69 15.84 53.62 10.69
C ASN A 69 17.02 53.57 9.69
N LEU A 70 17.38 52.38 9.19
CA LEU A 70 18.36 52.25 8.12
C LEU A 70 17.83 52.76 6.77
N GLN A 71 16.56 52.52 6.43
CA GLN A 71 15.93 53.09 5.23
C GLN A 71 15.87 54.62 5.28
N GLU A 72 15.46 55.20 6.41
CA GLU A 72 15.45 56.65 6.62
C GLU A 72 16.88 57.24 6.52
N LYS A 73 17.89 56.54 7.04
CA LYS A 73 19.30 56.96 6.91
C LYS A 73 19.82 56.87 5.47
N VAL A 74 19.44 55.84 4.70
CA VAL A 74 19.80 55.72 3.28
C VAL A 74 19.19 56.88 2.48
N TYR A 75 17.90 57.17 2.68
CA TYR A 75 17.22 58.28 2.03
C TYR A 75 17.88 59.64 2.32
N MET A 76 18.30 59.87 3.57
CA MET A 76 19.04 61.10 3.92
C MET A 76 20.41 61.17 3.23
N LEU A 77 21.15 60.06 3.13
CA LEU A 77 22.43 60.02 2.41
C LEU A 77 22.27 60.19 0.89
N GLU A 78 21.18 59.67 0.30
CA GLU A 78 20.85 59.91 -1.10
C GLU A 78 20.55 61.39 -1.36
N LEU A 79 19.84 62.06 -0.44
CA LEU A 79 19.55 63.50 -0.50
C LEU A 79 20.82 64.35 -0.31
N GLU A 80 21.70 64.00 0.63
CA GLU A 80 23.01 64.64 0.81
C GLU A 80 23.90 64.47 -0.44
N LEU A 81 23.89 63.29 -1.07
CA LEU A 81 24.67 63.01 -2.28
C LEU A 81 24.11 63.72 -3.52
N ALA A 82 22.78 63.93 -3.60
CA ALA A 82 22.17 64.78 -4.61
C ALA A 82 22.60 66.25 -4.44
N ASN A 83 22.46 66.82 -3.23
CA ASN A 83 22.93 68.18 -2.93
C ASN A 83 24.44 68.35 -3.21
N ALA A 84 25.25 67.34 -2.89
CA ALA A 84 26.69 67.35 -3.15
C ALA A 84 26.99 67.42 -4.67
N ARG A 85 26.23 66.71 -5.52
CA ARG A 85 26.33 66.84 -6.98
C ARG A 85 25.95 68.24 -7.45
N ASP A 86 24.78 68.75 -7.06
CA ASP A 86 24.30 70.08 -7.46
C ASP A 86 25.32 71.19 -7.09
N THR A 87 25.97 71.09 -5.92
CA THR A 87 27.05 72.01 -5.53
C THR A 87 28.36 71.81 -6.29
N ASN A 88 28.70 70.57 -6.68
CA ASN A 88 29.90 70.28 -7.45
C ASN A 88 29.76 70.76 -8.91
N ASP A 89 28.60 70.53 -9.52
CA ASP A 89 28.25 71.01 -10.86
C ASP A 89 28.32 72.56 -10.90
N LEU A 90 27.81 73.24 -9.86
CA LEU A 90 27.93 74.69 -9.71
C LEU A 90 29.40 75.17 -9.59
N LEU A 91 30.24 74.43 -8.87
CA LEU A 91 31.67 74.71 -8.78
C LEU A 91 32.40 74.46 -10.11
N GLU A 92 32.02 73.45 -10.87
CA GLU A 92 32.55 73.20 -12.21
C GLU A 92 32.19 74.35 -13.17
N PHE A 93 30.94 74.82 -13.17
CA PHE A 93 30.55 76.03 -13.92
C PHE A 93 31.38 77.26 -13.53
N GLN A 94 31.61 77.50 -12.23
CA GLN A 94 32.45 78.61 -11.77
C GLN A 94 33.92 78.46 -12.18
N LEU A 95 34.48 77.25 -12.18
CA LEU A 95 35.84 76.98 -12.64
C LEU A 95 35.98 77.16 -14.16
N VAL A 96 34.96 76.80 -14.94
CA VAL A 96 34.91 77.08 -16.39
C VAL A 96 34.84 78.59 -16.66
N GLU A 97 34.02 79.33 -15.92
CA GLU A 97 33.94 80.80 -16.06
C GLU A 97 35.26 81.49 -15.66
N LEU A 98 35.88 81.10 -14.55
CA LEU A 98 37.16 81.63 -14.06
C LEU A 98 38.37 81.25 -14.94
N SER A 99 38.32 80.13 -15.65
CA SER A 99 39.36 79.74 -16.61
C SER A 99 39.16 80.41 -17.97
N SER A 100 37.92 80.65 -18.40
CA SER A 100 37.62 81.41 -19.62
C SER A 100 38.08 82.88 -19.56
N THR A 101 38.12 83.46 -18.36
CA THR A 101 38.40 84.89 -18.13
C THR A 101 39.87 85.24 -17.87
N LYS A 102 40.79 84.25 -17.81
CA LYS A 102 42.21 84.45 -17.47
C LYS A 102 43.17 84.12 -18.62
N ASN A 103 43.11 84.90 -19.70
CA ASN A 103 44.15 84.97 -20.74
C ASN A 103 44.69 86.41 -20.91
N PRO A 104 45.52 86.92 -19.99
CA PRO A 104 46.37 88.07 -20.27
C PRO A 104 47.52 87.66 -21.22
N PRO A 105 47.94 88.52 -22.17
CA PRO A 105 48.99 88.18 -23.12
C PRO A 105 50.37 88.07 -22.46
N ILE A 106 51.19 87.17 -23.01
CA ILE A 106 52.57 86.86 -22.60
C ILE A 106 53.42 88.13 -22.55
N CYS A 107 54.11 88.35 -21.43
CA CYS A 107 55.27 89.25 -21.35
C CYS A 107 56.49 88.44 -20.90
N GLN A 108 57.57 88.47 -21.67
CA GLN A 108 58.85 87.85 -21.32
C GLN A 108 59.76 88.92 -20.73
N ASP A 109 60.13 88.77 -19.46
CA ASP A 109 61.06 89.69 -18.80
C ASP A 109 62.47 89.10 -18.68
N LYS A 110 63.47 89.98 -18.63
CA LYS A 110 64.89 89.62 -18.86
C LYS A 110 65.71 89.62 -17.58
N THR A 111 66.66 88.70 -17.49
CA THR A 111 67.76 88.77 -16.53
C THR A 111 68.64 89.98 -16.82
N VAL A 112 68.96 90.76 -15.80
CA VAL A 112 69.86 91.91 -15.87
C VAL A 112 71.13 91.59 -15.08
N GLU A 113 72.28 91.62 -15.77
CA GLU A 113 73.61 91.70 -15.15
C GLU A 113 73.95 93.19 -14.93
N THR A 114 74.77 93.49 -13.92
CA THR A 114 75.19 94.87 -13.59
C THR A 114 76.70 94.94 -13.42
N ASP A 115 77.35 95.78 -14.24
CA ASP A 115 78.80 96.01 -14.25
C ASP A 115 79.33 96.76 -13.01
N GLU A 116 80.64 96.60 -12.76
CA GLU A 116 81.45 97.40 -11.82
C GLU A 116 82.29 98.44 -12.59
N TYR A 117 82.10 99.73 -12.32
CA TYR A 117 82.93 100.87 -12.78
C TYR A 117 82.46 102.16 -12.06
N LEU A 118 83.25 103.16 -11.67
CA LEU A 118 84.71 103.44 -11.72
C LEU A 118 85.09 104.27 -10.47
N ASP A 119 86.36 104.23 -10.05
CA ASP A 119 87.00 105.32 -9.27
C ASP A 119 87.57 106.37 -10.24
N ASP A 120 87.50 107.67 -9.89
CA ASP A 120 88.17 108.77 -10.60
C ASP A 120 88.62 109.85 -9.58
N ASP A 121 89.90 109.84 -9.22
CA ASP A 121 90.53 110.86 -8.37
C ASP A 121 90.79 112.16 -9.16
N LEU A 122 90.44 113.32 -8.58
CA LEU A 122 90.70 114.64 -9.17
C LEU A 122 91.46 115.56 -8.20
N GLU A 123 92.79 115.57 -8.31
CA GLU A 123 93.64 116.60 -7.70
C GLU A 123 93.39 117.97 -8.34
N ILE A 124 93.13 118.99 -7.52
CA ILE A 124 93.01 120.40 -7.97
C ILE A 124 94.26 121.14 -7.50
N LEU A 125 95.07 121.65 -8.45
CA LEU A 125 96.24 122.48 -8.15
C LEU A 125 95.83 123.90 -7.73
N GLU A 126 96.29 124.32 -6.55
CA GLU A 126 96.24 125.72 -6.10
C GLU A 126 97.37 126.54 -6.75
N LEU A 127 97.06 127.78 -7.18
CA LEU A 127 98.04 128.70 -7.79
C LEU A 127 97.71 130.18 -7.48
N GLU A 128 98.17 130.66 -6.32
CA GLU A 128 98.25 132.10 -6.03
C GLU A 128 99.61 132.69 -6.47
N PRO A 129 99.63 133.95 -6.94
CA PRO A 129 100.79 134.83 -6.83
C PRO A 129 100.44 136.07 -5.98
N ARG A 130 100.81 136.07 -4.69
CA ARG A 130 100.62 137.24 -3.81
C ARG A 130 101.60 138.37 -4.13
N LEU A 131 101.07 139.52 -4.54
CA LEU A 131 101.80 140.79 -4.52
C LEU A 131 101.83 141.34 -3.09
N ASN A 132 102.80 140.90 -2.29
CA ASN A 132 103.03 141.41 -0.94
C ASN A 132 103.53 142.87 -0.97
N PHE A 133 102.60 143.81 -0.96
CA PHE A 133 102.86 145.17 -0.46
C PHE A 133 102.93 145.10 1.06
N ASP A 134 104.15 145.02 1.60
CA ASP A 134 104.41 145.01 3.04
C ASP A 134 103.81 146.28 3.71
N ASP A 135 103.12 146.12 4.83
CA ASP A 135 102.57 147.22 5.63
C ASP A 135 103.66 148.24 6.03
N GLU A 136 104.91 147.79 6.15
CA GLU A 136 106.04 148.69 6.41
C GLU A 136 106.31 149.63 5.22
N PHE A 137 106.15 149.16 3.98
CA PHE A 137 106.30 150.00 2.77
C PHE A 137 105.19 151.06 2.69
N VAL A 138 103.96 150.68 2.98
CA VAL A 138 102.81 151.60 3.02
C VAL A 138 103.01 152.64 4.12
N SER A 139 103.38 152.21 5.32
CA SER A 139 103.64 153.09 6.48
C SER A 139 104.79 154.07 6.23
N ARG A 140 105.92 153.60 5.66
CA ARG A 140 107.06 154.45 5.27
C ARG A 140 106.64 155.50 4.24
N THR A 141 105.92 155.09 3.19
CA THR A 141 105.46 155.98 2.11
C THR A 141 104.49 157.06 2.63
N LYS A 142 103.51 156.67 3.44
CA LYS A 142 102.55 157.56 4.10
C LYS A 142 103.23 158.56 5.04
N THR A 143 104.29 158.13 5.73
CA THR A 143 105.11 158.99 6.60
C THR A 143 105.93 159.99 5.81
N ALA A 144 106.56 159.57 4.70
CA ALA A 144 107.29 160.46 3.81
C ALA A 144 106.38 161.55 3.19
N LEU A 145 105.19 161.17 2.71
CA LEU A 145 104.18 162.10 2.20
C LEU A 145 103.75 163.13 3.27
N ARG A 146 103.40 162.68 4.48
CA ARG A 146 103.11 163.56 5.64
C ARG A 146 104.30 164.41 6.12
N GLY A 147 105.52 164.10 5.67
CA GLY A 147 106.71 164.93 5.86
C GLY A 147 106.77 166.05 4.82
N LEU A 148 106.64 165.69 3.53
CA LEU A 148 106.59 166.63 2.41
C LEU A 148 105.48 167.67 2.57
N GLU A 149 104.29 167.25 3.00
CA GLU A 149 103.11 168.10 3.23
C GLU A 149 103.38 169.34 4.12
N ARG A 150 104.35 169.25 5.03
CA ARG A 150 104.70 170.33 5.98
C ARG A 150 105.73 171.32 5.43
N LEU A 151 106.30 171.08 4.26
CA LEU A 151 107.31 171.95 3.67
C LEU A 151 106.66 173.20 3.08
N PHE A 152 106.96 174.36 3.67
CA PHE A 152 106.44 175.68 3.25
C PHE A 152 106.76 176.04 1.78
N VAL A 153 107.76 175.39 1.18
CA VAL A 153 108.22 175.60 -0.21
C VAL A 153 107.24 175.04 -1.24
N LEU A 154 106.39 174.07 -0.88
CA LEU A 154 105.46 173.44 -1.83
C LEU A 154 104.28 174.36 -2.18
N SER A 155 103.81 174.29 -3.43
CA SER A 155 102.58 174.97 -3.84
C SER A 155 101.36 174.41 -3.08
N LYS A 156 100.23 175.13 -3.14
CA LYS A 156 98.96 174.68 -2.58
C LYS A 156 98.51 173.36 -3.24
N GLU A 157 98.57 173.31 -4.56
CA GLU A 157 98.22 172.15 -5.38
C GLU A 157 99.10 170.92 -5.08
N GLN A 158 100.40 171.12 -4.86
CA GLN A 158 101.32 170.04 -4.46
C GLN A 158 100.95 169.46 -3.09
N ARG A 159 100.62 170.31 -2.11
CA ARG A 159 100.18 169.86 -0.78
C ARG A 159 98.81 169.17 -0.83
N GLU A 160 97.89 169.67 -1.63
CA GLU A 160 96.58 169.03 -1.86
C GLU A 160 96.74 167.66 -2.56
N THR A 161 97.65 167.55 -3.54
CA THR A 161 98.00 166.28 -4.20
C THR A 161 98.60 165.27 -3.21
N ILE A 162 99.51 165.71 -2.34
CA ILE A 162 100.13 164.88 -1.29
C ILE A 162 99.09 164.42 -0.26
N HIS A 163 98.21 165.33 0.20
CA HIS A 163 97.12 165.01 1.11
C HIS A 163 96.15 163.99 0.50
N CYS A 164 95.79 164.15 -0.78
CA CYS A 164 95.02 163.16 -1.54
C CYS A 164 95.76 161.82 -1.59
N GLY A 165 97.07 161.79 -1.84
CA GLY A 165 97.87 160.57 -1.78
C GLY A 165 97.82 159.86 -0.42
N VAL A 166 97.95 160.61 0.69
CA VAL A 166 97.83 160.08 2.06
C VAL A 166 96.43 159.55 2.36
N SER A 167 95.39 160.23 1.87
CA SER A 167 94.00 159.79 2.00
C SER A 167 93.69 158.55 1.16
N CYS A 168 94.23 158.46 -0.06
CA CYS A 168 94.12 157.29 -0.92
C CYS A 168 94.83 156.08 -0.31
N LEU A 169 96.03 156.23 0.26
CA LEU A 169 96.70 155.16 0.98
C LEU A 169 95.88 154.69 2.19
N GLY A 170 95.34 155.61 3.01
CA GLY A 170 94.44 155.24 4.12
C GLY A 170 93.16 154.54 3.66
N GLY A 171 92.60 154.94 2.52
CA GLY A 171 91.45 154.26 1.91
C GLY A 171 91.77 152.88 1.33
N LEU A 172 93.02 152.64 0.93
CA LEU A 172 93.50 151.33 0.48
C LEU A 172 93.83 150.40 1.66
N GLU A 173 94.49 150.90 2.71
CA GLU A 173 94.68 150.18 3.99
C GLU A 173 93.35 149.68 4.55
N TYR A 174 92.33 150.55 4.61
CA TYR A 174 91.01 150.17 5.09
C TYR A 174 90.36 149.09 4.23
N LYS A 175 90.46 149.20 2.89
CA LYS A 175 89.96 148.18 1.96
C LYS A 175 90.70 146.85 2.09
N LEU A 176 92.02 146.87 2.31
CA LEU A 176 92.85 145.68 2.45
C LEU A 176 92.58 144.99 3.79
N SER A 177 92.46 145.74 4.88
CA SER A 177 92.01 145.23 6.18
C SER A 177 90.59 144.65 6.12
N PHE A 178 89.67 145.31 5.41
CA PHE A 178 88.31 144.81 5.19
C PHE A 178 88.32 143.51 4.36
N ALA A 179 89.10 143.44 3.28
CA ALA A 179 89.25 142.24 2.47
C ALA A 179 89.90 141.07 3.24
N HIS A 180 90.91 141.34 4.06
CA HIS A 180 91.53 140.32 4.91
C HIS A 180 90.57 139.80 5.98
N ASN A 181 89.76 140.67 6.59
CA ASN A 181 88.70 140.25 7.51
C ASN A 181 87.60 139.43 6.81
N GLN A 182 87.24 139.75 5.56
CA GLN A 182 86.36 138.90 4.76
C GLN A 182 87.00 137.55 4.45
N LEU A 183 88.27 137.51 4.06
CA LEU A 183 89.02 136.27 3.80
C LEU A 183 88.99 135.35 5.03
N ASN A 184 89.39 135.87 6.19
CA ASN A 184 89.42 135.12 7.46
C ASN A 184 88.02 134.59 7.85
N MET A 185 86.95 135.35 7.57
CA MET A 185 85.58 134.87 7.76
C MET A 185 85.24 133.73 6.79
N THR A 186 85.57 133.86 5.50
CA THR A 186 85.32 132.80 4.50
C THR A 186 86.17 131.54 4.75
N GLU A 187 87.39 131.66 5.28
CA GLU A 187 88.23 130.54 5.70
C GLU A 187 87.63 129.82 6.92
N CYS A 188 87.07 130.55 7.88
CA CYS A 188 86.32 129.98 9.00
C CYS A 188 85.04 129.26 8.54
N GLU A 189 84.31 129.84 7.59
CA GLU A 189 83.12 129.22 7.00
C GLU A 189 83.47 127.98 6.17
N LEU A 190 84.51 128.01 5.34
CA LEU A 190 85.04 126.85 4.62
C LEU A 190 85.46 125.74 5.57
N THR A 191 86.20 126.06 6.64
CA THR A 191 86.63 125.07 7.65
C THR A 191 85.42 124.43 8.34
N ARG A 192 84.39 125.23 8.65
CA ARG A 192 83.13 124.74 9.22
C ARG A 192 82.35 123.86 8.24
N LEU A 193 82.22 124.25 6.96
CA LEU A 193 81.54 123.43 5.94
C LEU A 193 82.30 122.14 5.69
N LYS A 194 83.63 122.18 5.55
CA LYS A 194 84.47 120.98 5.38
C LYS A 194 84.24 119.98 6.51
N LYS A 195 84.32 120.40 7.77
CA LYS A 195 84.04 119.53 8.92
C LYS A 195 82.60 118.99 8.91
N SER A 196 81.63 119.79 8.49
CA SER A 196 80.23 119.35 8.36
C SER A 196 80.04 118.32 7.23
N TYR A 197 80.82 118.37 6.15
CA TYR A 197 80.79 117.36 5.08
C TYR A 197 81.55 116.09 5.48
N GLU A 198 82.67 116.21 6.19
CA GLU A 198 83.40 115.07 6.79
C GLU A 198 82.50 114.31 7.78
N GLU A 199 81.73 115.01 8.61
CA GLU A 199 80.74 114.42 9.52
C GLU A 199 79.59 113.74 8.75
N GLN A 200 79.06 114.36 7.70
CA GLN A 200 78.02 113.75 6.84
C GLN A 200 78.52 112.50 6.10
N LEU A 201 79.75 112.52 5.58
CA LEU A 201 80.36 111.35 4.93
C LEU A 201 80.56 110.20 5.93
N ALA A 202 81.02 110.50 7.14
CA ALA A 202 81.15 109.50 8.20
C ALA A 202 79.79 108.88 8.61
N ASP A 203 78.72 109.67 8.68
CA ASP A 203 77.37 109.16 8.98
C ASP A 203 76.71 108.43 7.81
N LEU A 204 77.00 108.80 6.56
CA LEU A 204 76.61 108.03 5.38
C LEU A 204 77.34 106.69 5.32
N GLN A 205 78.64 106.65 5.59
CA GLN A 205 79.40 105.40 5.64
C GLN A 205 78.84 104.47 6.73
N ARG A 206 78.57 104.97 7.94
CA ARG A 206 77.91 104.19 9.00
C ARG A 206 76.55 103.62 8.59
N GLN A 207 75.77 104.37 7.79
CA GLN A 207 74.50 103.88 7.25
C GLN A 207 74.69 102.79 6.19
N VAL A 208 75.71 102.90 5.33
CA VAL A 208 76.09 101.84 4.37
C VAL A 208 76.58 100.60 5.10
N ASP A 209 77.43 100.74 6.11
CA ASP A 209 77.96 99.62 6.92
C ASP A 209 76.82 98.90 7.65
N ALA A 210 75.92 99.63 8.31
CA ALA A 210 74.75 99.05 8.99
C ALA A 210 73.74 98.42 8.01
N SER A 211 73.57 98.99 6.81
CA SER A 211 72.72 98.43 5.76
C SER A 211 73.31 97.14 5.18
N THR A 212 74.62 97.08 4.96
CA THR A 212 75.31 95.88 4.48
C THR A 212 75.38 94.78 5.54
N GLU A 213 75.60 95.11 6.81
CA GLU A 213 75.53 94.14 7.92
C GLU A 213 74.11 93.56 8.07
N THR A 214 73.07 94.40 8.13
CA THR A 214 71.68 93.92 8.24
C THR A 214 71.21 93.15 7.00
N SER A 215 71.71 93.50 5.80
CA SER A 215 71.50 92.72 4.57
C SER A 215 72.21 91.37 4.63
N SER A 216 73.44 91.32 5.15
CA SER A 216 74.22 90.08 5.34
C SER A 216 73.56 89.13 6.33
N LEU A 217 73.05 89.66 7.46
CA LEU A 217 72.28 88.89 8.44
C LEU A 217 70.99 88.32 7.83
N LYS A 218 70.17 89.15 7.16
CA LYS A 218 68.97 88.69 6.44
C LYS A 218 69.29 87.64 5.38
N LYS A 219 70.39 87.79 4.63
CA LYS A 219 70.86 86.81 3.64
C LYS A 219 71.24 85.47 4.28
N LYS A 220 71.76 85.48 5.52
CA LYS A 220 72.05 84.27 6.31
C LYS A 220 70.77 83.63 6.86
N GLU A 221 69.84 84.41 7.38
CA GLU A 221 68.52 83.93 7.85
C GLU A 221 67.69 83.31 6.71
N LEU A 222 67.63 83.98 5.56
CA LEU A 222 66.99 83.44 4.35
C LEU A 222 67.71 82.19 3.82
N LYS A 223 69.04 82.10 3.93
CA LYS A 223 69.76 80.86 3.58
C LYS A 223 69.42 79.71 4.52
N ASN A 224 69.37 79.95 5.83
CA ASN A 224 69.03 78.93 6.82
C ASN A 224 67.60 78.40 6.59
N THR A 225 66.62 79.29 6.47
CA THR A 225 65.22 78.91 6.22
C THR A 225 65.00 78.20 4.88
N ILE A 226 65.77 78.53 3.84
CA ILE A 226 65.79 77.76 2.58
C ILE A 226 66.34 76.35 2.78
N GLU A 227 67.32 76.14 3.67
CA GLU A 227 67.87 74.82 3.97
C GLU A 227 66.89 74.00 4.84
N GLU A 228 66.28 74.61 5.85
CA GLU A 228 65.23 74.03 6.69
C GLU A 228 64.03 73.55 5.82
N LEU A 229 63.53 74.39 4.92
CA LEU A 229 62.45 74.03 3.98
C LEU A 229 62.84 72.94 2.97
N ARG A 230 64.15 72.74 2.69
CA ARG A 230 64.62 71.60 1.88
C ARG A 230 64.60 70.31 2.67
N ASP A 231 65.05 70.33 3.92
CA ASP A 231 65.03 69.16 4.79
C ASP A 231 63.59 68.74 5.11
N GLU A 232 62.69 69.67 5.42
CA GLU A 232 61.24 69.40 5.56
C GLU A 232 60.67 68.76 4.29
N ARG A 233 60.97 69.30 3.10
CA ARG A 233 60.53 68.72 1.82
C ARG A 233 61.06 67.30 1.61
N ILE A 234 62.30 67.01 2.04
CA ILE A 234 62.89 65.66 1.97
C ILE A 234 62.19 64.69 2.93
N VAL A 235 61.76 65.14 4.11
CA VAL A 235 60.95 64.34 5.04
C VAL A 235 59.59 64.04 4.44
N VAL A 236 58.85 65.06 4.00
CA VAL A 236 57.51 64.91 3.40
C VAL A 236 57.56 64.03 2.14
N GLN A 237 58.61 64.11 1.32
CA GLN A 237 58.77 63.21 0.18
C GLN A 237 58.90 61.74 0.61
N LYS A 238 59.71 61.44 1.65
CA LYS A 238 59.86 60.07 2.18
C LYS A 238 58.54 59.55 2.74
N GLU A 239 57.81 60.37 3.50
CA GLU A 239 56.48 60.01 4.02
C GLU A 239 55.50 59.71 2.88
N CYS A 240 55.51 60.49 1.80
CA CYS A 240 54.69 60.22 0.60
C CYS A 240 55.08 58.91 -0.11
N GLU A 241 56.36 58.55 -0.12
CA GLU A 241 56.86 57.29 -0.71
C GLU A 241 56.52 56.09 0.19
N GLU A 242 56.61 56.21 1.51
CA GLU A 242 56.18 55.18 2.47
C GLU A 242 54.66 54.97 2.45
N LEU A 243 53.86 56.04 2.40
CA LEU A 243 52.41 55.97 2.26
C LEU A 243 51.99 55.32 0.95
N ARG A 244 52.68 55.62 -0.17
CA ARG A 244 52.43 54.95 -1.46
C ARG A 244 52.68 53.45 -1.34
N ARG A 245 53.83 53.05 -0.80
CA ARG A 245 54.19 51.63 -0.60
C ARG A 245 53.20 50.91 0.32
N LEU A 246 52.73 51.58 1.38
CA LEU A 246 51.72 51.01 2.29
C LEU A 246 50.37 50.83 1.59
N ASN A 247 49.97 51.78 0.74
CA ASN A 247 48.74 51.68 -0.06
C ASN A 247 48.83 50.54 -1.10
N GLU A 248 49.97 50.38 -1.75
CA GLU A 248 50.26 49.24 -2.64
C GLU A 248 50.18 47.89 -1.89
N GLU A 249 50.75 47.81 -0.69
CA GLU A 249 50.66 46.61 0.17
C GLU A 249 49.22 46.31 0.63
N GLN A 250 48.43 47.36 0.93
CA GLN A 250 47.02 47.22 1.28
C GLN A 250 46.17 46.77 0.08
N GLN A 251 46.41 47.31 -1.12
CA GLN A 251 45.71 46.89 -2.33
C GLN A 251 45.97 45.41 -2.65
N LEU A 252 47.23 44.96 -2.59
CA LEU A 252 47.57 43.55 -2.80
C LEU A 252 46.87 42.61 -1.79
N LYS A 253 46.70 43.05 -0.54
CA LYS A 253 45.93 42.32 0.49
C LYS A 253 44.43 42.30 0.20
N LEU A 254 43.86 43.39 -0.30
CA LEU A 254 42.46 43.43 -0.74
C LEU A 254 42.24 42.48 -1.93
N ASP A 255 43.16 42.46 -2.91
CA ASP A 255 43.07 41.57 -4.07
C ASP A 255 43.19 40.09 -3.67
N GLU A 256 44.08 39.75 -2.73
CA GLU A 256 44.18 38.39 -2.18
C GLU A 256 42.92 37.96 -1.40
N LEU A 257 42.33 38.87 -0.62
CA LEU A 257 41.08 38.62 0.10
C LEU A 257 39.90 38.47 -0.86
N ASN A 258 39.79 39.33 -1.88
CA ASN A 258 38.78 39.22 -2.93
C ASN A 258 38.88 37.90 -3.70
N LYS A 259 40.11 37.43 -3.99
CA LYS A 259 40.34 36.11 -4.57
C LYS A 259 39.83 34.98 -3.67
N LYS A 260 40.14 35.01 -2.37
CA LYS A 260 39.65 34.01 -1.39
C LYS A 260 38.13 34.05 -1.20
N ILE A 261 37.51 35.24 -1.27
CA ILE A 261 36.04 35.41 -1.25
C ILE A 261 35.43 34.75 -2.50
N ASN A 262 35.99 34.99 -3.68
CA ASN A 262 35.51 34.40 -4.93
C ASN A 262 35.69 32.86 -4.96
N GLU A 263 36.81 32.35 -4.44
CA GLU A 263 37.02 30.91 -4.25
C GLU A 263 35.99 30.30 -3.27
N SER A 264 35.74 30.97 -2.14
CA SER A 264 34.75 30.54 -1.14
C SER A 264 33.33 30.57 -1.70
N ASN A 265 32.97 31.59 -2.48
CA ASN A 265 31.68 31.68 -3.17
C ASN A 265 31.53 30.55 -4.21
N GLY A 266 32.62 30.20 -4.92
CA GLY A 266 32.65 29.05 -5.82
C GLY A 266 32.29 27.75 -5.11
N PHE A 267 32.94 27.46 -3.97
CA PHE A 267 32.60 26.30 -3.14
C PHE A 267 31.17 26.35 -2.59
N ILE A 268 30.63 27.53 -2.29
CA ILE A 268 29.23 27.68 -1.83
C ILE A 268 28.23 27.34 -2.95
N GLU A 269 28.45 27.80 -4.19
CA GLU A 269 27.57 27.45 -5.31
C GLU A 269 27.74 25.99 -5.78
N GLU A 270 28.90 25.38 -5.56
CA GLU A 270 29.12 23.95 -5.73
C GLU A 270 28.34 23.12 -4.69
N LEU A 271 28.52 23.41 -3.39
CA LEU A 271 27.78 22.72 -2.32
C LEU A 271 26.26 22.91 -2.43
N LYS A 272 25.77 24.05 -2.95
CA LYS A 272 24.35 24.25 -3.26
C LYS A 272 23.86 23.35 -4.40
N ARG A 273 24.70 23.12 -5.42
CA ARG A 273 24.40 22.23 -6.55
C ARG A 273 24.33 20.78 -6.07
N ASP A 274 25.35 20.33 -5.34
CA ASP A 274 25.42 19.00 -4.77
C ASP A 274 24.22 18.71 -3.86
N LEU A 275 23.84 19.66 -3.00
CA LEU A 275 22.66 19.56 -2.13
C LEU A 275 21.34 19.51 -2.92
N ALA A 276 21.25 20.19 -4.06
CA ALA A 276 20.09 20.14 -4.95
C ALA A 276 20.01 18.80 -5.70
N GLU A 277 21.14 18.27 -6.17
CA GLU A 277 21.24 16.96 -6.83
C GLU A 277 20.94 15.82 -5.86
N GLU A 278 21.47 15.85 -4.63
CA GLU A 278 21.12 14.90 -3.57
C GLU A 278 19.63 15.00 -3.19
N SER A 279 19.10 16.22 -3.08
CA SER A 279 17.66 16.44 -2.82
C SER A 279 16.79 15.85 -3.93
N GLN A 280 17.15 16.05 -5.20
CA GLN A 280 16.43 15.49 -6.35
C GLN A 280 16.48 13.96 -6.33
N SER A 281 17.68 13.38 -6.22
CA SER A 281 17.92 11.93 -6.10
C SER A 281 17.09 11.31 -4.97
N LYS A 282 17.05 11.96 -3.80
CA LYS A 282 16.21 11.55 -2.67
C LYS A 282 14.71 11.57 -3.00
N THR A 283 14.20 12.55 -3.76
CA THR A 283 12.79 12.53 -4.18
C THR A 283 12.48 11.41 -5.17
N ASP A 284 13.43 11.03 -6.02
CA ASP A 284 13.25 9.94 -6.99
C ASP A 284 13.30 8.57 -6.33
N ILE A 285 14.25 8.34 -5.40
CA ILE A 285 14.27 7.15 -4.53
C ILE A 285 12.96 7.01 -3.73
N ILE A 286 12.36 8.12 -3.27
CA ILE A 286 11.06 8.11 -2.59
C ILE A 286 9.93 7.66 -3.54
N LYS A 287 9.95 8.06 -4.82
CA LYS A 287 8.97 7.57 -5.82
C LYS A 287 9.15 6.07 -6.08
N GLU A 288 10.38 5.62 -6.32
CA GLU A 288 10.68 4.18 -6.54
C GLU A 288 10.23 3.32 -5.35
N LEU A 289 10.46 3.77 -4.12
CA LEU A 289 9.98 3.10 -2.91
C LEU A 289 8.44 3.08 -2.80
N GLN A 290 7.75 4.14 -3.23
CA GLN A 290 6.29 4.17 -3.28
C GLN A 290 5.72 3.22 -4.35
N GLU A 291 6.30 3.20 -5.55
CA GLU A 291 5.89 2.29 -6.63
C GLU A 291 6.19 0.82 -6.28
N SER A 292 7.36 0.54 -5.72
CA SER A 292 7.74 -0.77 -5.20
C SER A 292 6.77 -1.26 -4.12
N ARG A 293 6.38 -0.38 -3.19
CA ARG A 293 5.36 -0.69 -2.17
C ARG A 293 3.98 -0.97 -2.78
N GLN A 294 3.50 -0.13 -3.70
CA GLN A 294 2.23 -0.38 -4.41
C GLN A 294 2.25 -1.71 -5.17
N ASN A 295 3.39 -2.09 -5.74
CA ASN A 295 3.53 -3.36 -6.44
C ASN A 295 3.59 -4.55 -5.46
N ALA A 296 4.23 -4.41 -4.30
CA ALA A 296 4.18 -5.40 -3.23
C ALA A 296 2.75 -5.62 -2.70
N ASP A 297 1.96 -4.55 -2.52
CA ASP A 297 0.56 -4.64 -2.12
C ASP A 297 -0.31 -5.34 -3.18
N LYS A 298 -0.08 -5.07 -4.49
CA LYS A 298 -0.72 -5.82 -5.59
C LYS A 298 -0.35 -7.29 -5.59
N TRP A 299 0.93 -7.63 -5.41
CA TRP A 299 1.39 -9.02 -5.34
C TRP A 299 0.78 -9.75 -4.13
N LYS A 300 0.69 -9.10 -2.97
CA LYS A 300 0.02 -9.64 -1.80
C LYS A 300 -1.44 -9.97 -2.08
N GLN A 301 -2.20 -9.05 -2.69
CA GLN A 301 -3.59 -9.31 -3.09
C GLN A 301 -3.72 -10.49 -4.06
N GLN A 302 -2.77 -10.68 -4.99
CA GLN A 302 -2.75 -11.85 -5.86
C GLN A 302 -2.45 -13.15 -5.11
N VAL A 303 -1.52 -13.13 -4.14
CA VAL A 303 -1.23 -14.27 -3.27
C VAL A 303 -2.46 -14.63 -2.42
N ASP A 304 -3.13 -13.65 -1.82
CA ASP A 304 -4.36 -13.87 -1.04
C ASP A 304 -5.45 -14.54 -1.92
N VAL A 305 -5.67 -14.04 -3.14
CA VAL A 305 -6.63 -14.63 -4.10
C VAL A 305 -6.22 -16.04 -4.58
N LEU A 306 -4.93 -16.33 -4.69
CA LEU A 306 -4.42 -17.66 -5.04
C LEU A 306 -4.54 -18.64 -3.86
N GLN A 307 -4.27 -18.19 -2.63
CA GLN A 307 -4.49 -18.98 -1.41
C GLN A 307 -5.97 -19.32 -1.25
N ASP A 308 -6.86 -18.37 -1.52
CA ASP A 308 -8.30 -18.56 -1.46
C ASP A 308 -8.81 -19.57 -2.50
N LYS A 309 -8.15 -19.65 -3.68
CA LYS A 309 -8.39 -20.69 -4.69
C LYS A 309 -7.82 -22.04 -4.26
N ALA A 310 -6.63 -22.10 -3.68
CA ALA A 310 -6.02 -23.32 -3.15
C ALA A 310 -6.87 -23.93 -2.02
N ASN A 311 -7.37 -23.09 -1.09
CA ASN A 311 -8.30 -23.49 -0.03
C ASN A 311 -9.59 -24.11 -0.60
N LYS A 312 -10.16 -23.51 -1.67
CA LYS A 312 -11.36 -24.04 -2.36
C LYS A 312 -11.08 -25.35 -3.09
N LEU A 313 -9.92 -25.48 -3.74
CA LEU A 313 -9.49 -26.73 -4.38
C LEU A 313 -9.29 -27.85 -3.36
N PHE A 314 -8.67 -27.58 -2.21
CA PHE A 314 -8.50 -28.56 -1.13
C PHE A 314 -9.85 -29.07 -0.56
N VAL A 315 -10.85 -28.19 -0.44
CA VAL A 315 -12.23 -28.59 -0.08
C VAL A 315 -12.88 -29.43 -1.19
N MET A 316 -12.67 -29.08 -2.47
CA MET A 316 -13.15 -29.89 -3.60
C MET A 316 -12.49 -31.27 -3.65
N GLU A 317 -11.17 -31.36 -3.45
CA GLU A 317 -10.39 -32.59 -3.40
C GLU A 317 -10.87 -33.51 -2.28
N ARG A 318 -11.09 -32.97 -1.07
CA ARG A 318 -11.69 -33.72 0.04
C ARG A 318 -13.10 -34.21 -0.27
N ASN A 319 -13.92 -33.41 -0.95
CA ASN A 319 -15.27 -33.82 -1.37
C ASN A 319 -15.22 -34.90 -2.46
N LEU A 320 -14.26 -34.83 -3.38
CA LEU A 320 -14.03 -35.83 -4.43
C LEU A 320 -13.59 -37.16 -3.81
N LYS A 321 -12.66 -37.12 -2.84
CA LYS A 321 -12.25 -38.26 -2.02
C LYS A 321 -13.42 -38.91 -1.27
N ASN A 322 -14.32 -38.12 -0.66
CA ASN A 322 -15.56 -38.63 -0.07
C ASN A 322 -16.45 -39.35 -1.11
N VAL A 323 -16.59 -38.78 -2.32
CA VAL A 323 -17.38 -39.37 -3.41
C VAL A 323 -16.77 -40.69 -3.89
N GLU A 324 -15.45 -40.75 -4.12
CA GLU A 324 -14.74 -42.01 -4.42
C GLU A 324 -15.03 -43.08 -3.36
N ASP A 325 -14.89 -42.75 -2.08
CA ASP A 325 -15.08 -43.72 -1.01
C ASP A 325 -16.52 -44.24 -0.98
N THR A 326 -17.52 -43.35 -1.15
CA THR A 326 -18.92 -43.78 -1.32
C THR A 326 -19.16 -44.63 -2.57
N ASN A 327 -18.45 -44.39 -3.67
CA ASN A 327 -18.54 -45.20 -4.87
C ASN A 327 -17.96 -46.61 -4.64
N THR A 328 -16.79 -46.74 -3.99
CA THR A 328 -16.26 -48.07 -3.64
C THR A 328 -17.19 -48.84 -2.70
N ASP A 329 -17.91 -48.14 -1.81
CA ASP A 329 -18.91 -48.77 -0.94
C ASP A 329 -20.21 -49.14 -1.66
N LEU A 330 -20.57 -48.44 -2.75
CA LEU A 330 -21.65 -48.85 -3.66
C LEU A 330 -21.24 -50.06 -4.50
N GLU A 331 -20.02 -50.11 -5.01
CA GLU A 331 -19.44 -51.27 -5.73
C GLU A 331 -19.44 -52.51 -4.82
N LYS A 332 -18.90 -52.41 -3.59
CA LYS A 332 -18.94 -53.48 -2.59
C LYS A 332 -20.36 -53.95 -2.21
N ARG A 333 -21.39 -53.10 -2.39
CA ARG A 333 -22.81 -53.48 -2.21
C ARG A 333 -23.35 -54.16 -3.45
N PHE A 334 -23.04 -53.65 -4.64
CA PHE A 334 -23.44 -54.22 -5.92
C PHE A 334 -22.88 -55.64 -6.09
N ASP A 335 -21.62 -55.89 -5.76
CA ASP A 335 -21.01 -57.23 -5.79
C ASP A 335 -21.72 -58.22 -4.85
N LYS A 336 -22.08 -57.77 -3.65
CA LYS A 336 -22.84 -58.60 -2.68
C LYS A 336 -24.24 -58.92 -3.19
N GLU A 337 -24.93 -57.93 -3.77
CA GLU A 337 -26.26 -58.13 -4.36
C GLU A 337 -26.21 -59.04 -5.59
N LEU A 338 -25.15 -58.93 -6.41
CA LEU A 338 -24.89 -59.81 -7.55
C LEU A 338 -24.61 -61.25 -7.10
N MET A 339 -23.82 -61.46 -6.04
CA MET A 339 -23.63 -62.79 -5.44
C MET A 339 -24.93 -63.35 -4.85
N LEU A 340 -25.73 -62.52 -4.17
CA LEU A 340 -27.03 -62.92 -3.63
C LEU A 340 -28.00 -63.32 -4.74
N ARG A 341 -28.10 -62.52 -5.81
CA ARG A 341 -28.89 -62.82 -7.01
C ARG A 341 -28.44 -64.14 -7.66
N ASN A 342 -27.15 -64.36 -7.84
CA ASN A 342 -26.62 -65.59 -8.44
C ASN A 342 -26.93 -66.82 -7.57
N SER A 343 -26.87 -66.69 -6.25
CA SER A 343 -27.26 -67.73 -5.28
C SER A 343 -28.76 -68.04 -5.34
N LEU A 344 -29.61 -67.00 -5.40
CA LEU A 344 -31.06 -67.14 -5.56
C LEU A 344 -31.43 -67.76 -6.91
N GLU A 345 -30.74 -67.40 -8.00
CA GLU A 345 -30.97 -67.98 -9.33
C GLU A 345 -30.57 -69.47 -9.37
N LEU A 346 -29.45 -69.84 -8.73
CA LEU A 346 -29.04 -71.23 -8.59
C LEU A 346 -30.08 -72.03 -7.77
N LYS A 347 -30.55 -71.48 -6.65
CA LYS A 347 -31.59 -72.12 -5.82
C LYS A 347 -32.93 -72.23 -6.54
N ASN A 348 -33.31 -71.25 -7.34
CA ASN A 348 -34.51 -71.31 -8.17
C ASN A 348 -34.39 -72.39 -9.25
N LYS A 349 -33.24 -72.48 -9.94
CA LYS A 349 -32.94 -73.56 -10.89
C LYS A 349 -32.97 -74.95 -10.24
N GLN A 350 -32.58 -75.07 -8.96
CA GLN A 350 -32.71 -76.31 -8.20
C GLN A 350 -34.18 -76.63 -7.88
N LEU A 351 -34.94 -75.69 -7.31
CA LEU A 351 -36.37 -75.86 -7.01
C LEU A 351 -37.20 -76.21 -8.26
N ILE A 352 -36.85 -75.66 -9.42
CA ILE A 352 -37.48 -76.01 -10.71
C ILE A 352 -37.21 -77.47 -11.10
N LYS A 353 -36.00 -78.01 -10.84
CA LYS A 353 -35.71 -79.44 -11.06
C LYS A 353 -36.49 -80.32 -10.11
N GLU A 354 -36.46 -80.01 -8.81
CA GLU A 354 -37.21 -80.74 -7.78
C GLU A 354 -38.72 -80.76 -8.08
N LEU A 355 -39.27 -79.65 -8.58
CA LEU A 355 -40.67 -79.55 -9.04
C LEU A 355 -40.94 -80.36 -10.33
N MET A 356 -40.00 -80.41 -11.28
CA MET A 356 -40.13 -81.26 -12.48
C MET A 356 -40.03 -82.76 -12.14
N GLU A 357 -39.18 -83.13 -11.18
CA GLU A 357 -39.05 -84.51 -10.69
C GLU A 357 -40.29 -84.94 -9.92
N ALA A 358 -40.82 -84.09 -9.02
CA ALA A 358 -42.09 -84.32 -8.33
C ALA A 358 -43.28 -84.44 -9.30
N LYS A 359 -43.32 -83.63 -10.37
CA LYS A 359 -44.35 -83.76 -11.42
C LYS A 359 -44.30 -85.10 -12.16
N LYS A 360 -43.10 -85.54 -12.57
CA LYS A 360 -42.92 -86.85 -13.21
C LYS A 360 -43.32 -88.00 -12.28
N GLU A 361 -43.05 -87.88 -10.99
CA GLU A 361 -43.45 -88.88 -10.00
C GLU A 361 -44.98 -88.91 -9.81
N ILE A 362 -45.66 -87.75 -9.83
CA ILE A 362 -47.12 -87.68 -9.86
C ILE A 362 -47.67 -88.33 -11.14
N GLU A 363 -47.14 -88.00 -12.32
CA GLU A 363 -47.53 -88.59 -13.61
C GLU A 363 -47.34 -90.13 -13.61
N ARG A 364 -46.25 -90.62 -13.02
CA ARG A 364 -45.98 -92.07 -12.82
C ARG A 364 -47.03 -92.71 -11.91
N LEU A 365 -47.30 -92.09 -10.75
CA LEU A 365 -48.28 -92.59 -9.78
C LEU A 365 -49.71 -92.56 -10.33
N GLU A 366 -50.12 -91.53 -11.07
CA GLU A 366 -51.40 -91.50 -11.80
C GLU A 366 -51.48 -92.61 -12.87
N GLY A 367 -50.36 -92.87 -13.55
CA GLY A 367 -50.20 -93.97 -14.50
C GLY A 367 -50.34 -95.36 -13.88
N GLU A 368 -49.99 -95.53 -12.61
CA GLU A 368 -50.13 -96.78 -11.84
C GLU A 368 -51.48 -96.91 -11.13
N ILE A 369 -52.03 -95.81 -10.61
CA ILE A 369 -53.35 -95.77 -9.97
C ILE A 369 -54.46 -96.06 -10.99
N ARG A 370 -54.35 -95.57 -12.23
CA ARG A 370 -55.36 -95.79 -13.28
C ARG A 370 -55.65 -97.28 -13.55
N PRO A 371 -54.68 -98.15 -13.88
CA PRO A 371 -54.94 -99.57 -14.09
C PRO A 371 -55.35 -100.30 -12.81
N ILE A 372 -54.90 -99.87 -11.62
CA ILE A 372 -55.38 -100.41 -10.34
C ILE A 372 -56.88 -100.12 -10.19
N GLY A 373 -57.30 -98.87 -10.42
CA GLY A 373 -58.71 -98.45 -10.41
C GLY A 373 -59.55 -99.25 -11.41
N THR A 374 -59.10 -99.38 -12.66
CA THR A 374 -59.78 -100.19 -13.68
C THR A 374 -59.86 -101.68 -13.31
N GLN A 375 -58.85 -102.24 -12.63
CA GLN A 375 -58.92 -103.62 -12.13
C GLN A 375 -59.88 -103.76 -10.95
N LEU A 376 -59.92 -102.77 -10.05
CA LEU A 376 -60.86 -102.73 -8.92
C LEU A 376 -62.30 -102.66 -9.44
N GLU A 377 -62.58 -101.74 -10.35
CA GLU A 377 -63.89 -101.54 -10.99
C GLU A 377 -64.36 -102.79 -11.72
N ARG A 378 -63.48 -103.44 -12.51
CA ARG A 378 -63.77 -104.75 -13.13
C ARG A 378 -64.12 -105.83 -12.10
N ARG A 379 -63.38 -105.92 -10.98
CA ARG A 379 -63.66 -106.90 -9.92
C ARG A 379 -64.96 -106.59 -9.17
N TYR A 380 -65.28 -105.32 -8.94
CA TYR A 380 -66.56 -104.90 -8.36
C TYR A 380 -67.71 -105.27 -9.29
N GLU A 381 -67.59 -105.02 -10.60
CA GLU A 381 -68.63 -105.36 -11.57
C GLU A 381 -68.77 -106.89 -11.76
N GLU A 382 -67.66 -107.63 -11.81
CA GLU A 382 -67.64 -109.11 -11.81
C GLU A 382 -68.32 -109.68 -10.56
N THR A 383 -68.11 -109.06 -9.39
CA THR A 383 -68.77 -109.43 -8.13
C THR A 383 -70.25 -109.07 -8.13
N ARG A 384 -70.62 -107.90 -8.67
CA ARG A 384 -72.02 -107.45 -8.83
C ARG A 384 -72.80 -108.36 -9.77
N TYR A 385 -72.18 -108.76 -10.88
CA TYR A 385 -72.75 -109.71 -11.84
C TYR A 385 -72.95 -111.09 -11.20
N ARG A 386 -71.92 -111.66 -10.54
CA ARG A 386 -72.04 -112.93 -9.81
C ARG A 386 -73.13 -112.89 -8.73
N LEU A 387 -73.26 -111.77 -8.01
CA LEU A 387 -74.31 -111.59 -7.03
C LEU A 387 -75.70 -111.55 -7.68
N ALA A 388 -75.85 -110.87 -8.83
CA ALA A 388 -77.10 -110.85 -9.59
C ALA A 388 -77.48 -112.23 -10.16
N GLU A 389 -76.52 -113.00 -10.68
CA GLU A 389 -76.76 -114.40 -11.08
C GLU A 389 -77.15 -115.28 -9.89
N ALA A 390 -76.46 -115.15 -8.75
CA ALA A 390 -76.77 -115.90 -7.53
C ALA A 390 -78.18 -115.57 -7.00
N LEU A 391 -78.57 -114.29 -6.97
CA LEU A 391 -79.92 -113.86 -6.60
C LEU A 391 -80.97 -114.42 -7.57
N LYS A 392 -80.75 -114.33 -8.89
CA LYS A 392 -81.64 -114.91 -9.90
C LYS A 392 -81.78 -116.44 -9.79
N MET A 393 -80.72 -117.12 -9.35
CA MET A 393 -80.77 -118.55 -9.05
C MET A 393 -81.52 -118.85 -7.74
N VAL A 394 -81.41 -117.98 -6.73
CA VAL A 394 -82.24 -118.05 -5.51
C VAL A 394 -83.71 -117.83 -5.83
N GLU A 395 -84.08 -116.78 -6.57
CA GLU A 395 -85.47 -116.52 -7.03
C GLU A 395 -86.06 -117.73 -7.78
N LYS A 396 -85.25 -118.39 -8.62
CA LYS A 396 -85.63 -119.62 -9.32
C LYS A 396 -85.86 -120.79 -8.36
N LEU A 397 -84.98 -120.98 -7.38
CA LEU A 397 -85.11 -122.04 -6.36
C LEU A 397 -86.31 -121.77 -5.43
N GLU A 398 -86.54 -120.52 -5.03
CA GLU A 398 -87.71 -120.10 -4.27
C GLU A 398 -89.00 -120.32 -5.06
N SER A 399 -89.01 -120.02 -6.35
CA SER A 399 -90.13 -120.33 -7.25
C SER A 399 -90.39 -121.84 -7.36
N GLN A 400 -89.34 -122.66 -7.52
CA GLN A 400 -89.45 -124.12 -7.53
C GLN A 400 -89.93 -124.68 -6.18
N LEU A 401 -89.50 -124.08 -5.06
CA LEU A 401 -89.88 -124.48 -3.70
C LEU A 401 -91.31 -124.03 -3.37
N SER A 402 -91.75 -122.88 -3.87
CA SER A 402 -93.15 -122.42 -3.83
C SER A 402 -94.06 -123.39 -4.60
N ASN A 403 -93.71 -123.72 -5.85
CA ASN A 403 -94.44 -124.71 -6.65
C ASN A 403 -94.47 -126.09 -5.97
N SER A 404 -93.35 -126.52 -5.38
CA SER A 404 -93.28 -127.78 -4.63
C SER A 404 -94.17 -127.76 -3.38
N ASN A 405 -94.21 -126.64 -2.67
CA ASN A 405 -95.11 -126.44 -1.52
C ASN A 405 -96.59 -126.42 -1.95
N GLN A 406 -96.91 -125.85 -3.11
CA GLN A 406 -98.26 -125.92 -3.68
C GLN A 406 -98.66 -127.36 -4.00
N VAL A 407 -97.79 -128.12 -4.67
CA VAL A 407 -98.02 -129.56 -4.94
C VAL A 407 -98.17 -130.35 -3.64
N ILE A 408 -97.36 -130.07 -2.61
CA ILE A 408 -97.50 -130.68 -1.27
C ILE A 408 -98.84 -130.28 -0.61
N ALA A 409 -99.31 -129.05 -0.79
CA ALA A 409 -100.61 -128.61 -0.29
C ALA A 409 -101.79 -129.26 -1.04
N GLU A 410 -101.64 -129.53 -2.33
CA GLU A 410 -102.61 -130.28 -3.14
C GLU A 410 -102.64 -131.77 -2.77
N ILE A 411 -101.47 -132.39 -2.55
CA ILE A 411 -101.36 -133.75 -2.00
C ILE A 411 -102.04 -133.84 -0.62
N ARG A 412 -101.79 -132.87 0.28
CA ARG A 412 -102.46 -132.81 1.60
C ARG A 412 -103.97 -132.58 1.51
N LYS A 413 -104.47 -131.87 0.49
CA LYS A 413 -105.92 -131.79 0.20
C LYS A 413 -106.46 -133.14 -0.29
N SER A 414 -105.70 -133.88 -1.09
CA SER A 414 -106.11 -135.20 -1.59
C SER A 414 -106.17 -136.27 -0.49
N ASP A 415 -105.27 -136.19 0.51
CA ASP A 415 -105.22 -137.10 1.67
C ASP A 415 -106.51 -137.00 2.54
N GLY A 416 -107.15 -135.83 2.55
CA GLY A 416 -108.47 -135.61 3.17
C GLY A 416 -109.61 -136.45 2.56
N ASN A 417 -109.45 -136.99 1.34
CA ASN A 417 -110.40 -137.98 0.81
C ASN A 417 -110.26 -139.36 1.47
N GLY A 418 -109.08 -139.70 2.03
CA GLY A 418 -108.84 -140.95 2.74
C GLY A 418 -109.78 -141.14 3.93
N GLU A 419 -109.96 -140.10 4.76
CA GLU A 419 -110.91 -140.13 5.87
C GLU A 419 -112.38 -140.22 5.44
N LYS A 420 -112.71 -139.75 4.22
CA LYS A 420 -114.06 -139.85 3.66
C LYS A 420 -114.33 -141.27 3.17
N MET A 421 -113.41 -141.83 2.40
CA MET A 421 -113.48 -143.19 1.87
C MET A 421 -113.48 -144.24 3.00
N ALA A 422 -112.71 -144.01 4.07
CA ALA A 422 -112.73 -144.83 5.28
C ALA A 422 -114.12 -144.87 5.97
N ARG A 423 -114.84 -143.74 5.99
CA ARG A 423 -116.21 -143.67 6.55
C ARG A 423 -117.22 -144.40 5.67
N GLU A 424 -117.12 -144.29 4.35
CA GLU A 424 -117.97 -145.00 3.40
C GLU A 424 -117.77 -146.53 3.48
N ILE A 425 -116.52 -147.02 3.63
CA ILE A 425 -116.22 -148.44 3.85
C ILE A 425 -116.87 -148.99 5.14
N VAL A 426 -116.91 -148.20 6.21
CA VAL A 426 -117.57 -148.60 7.48
C VAL A 426 -119.09 -148.67 7.33
N GLN A 427 -119.70 -147.78 6.54
CA GLN A 427 -121.14 -147.84 6.24
C GLN A 427 -121.49 -149.04 5.36
N LEU A 428 -120.71 -149.31 4.31
CA LEU A 428 -120.91 -150.44 3.41
C LEU A 428 -120.79 -151.79 4.14
N LYS A 429 -119.88 -151.93 5.12
CA LYS A 429 -119.80 -153.12 5.97
C LYS A 429 -121.09 -153.36 6.75
N ARG A 430 -121.61 -152.35 7.47
CA ARG A 430 -122.86 -152.48 8.23
C ARG A 430 -124.02 -152.91 7.34
N TYR A 431 -124.16 -152.30 6.16
CA TYR A 431 -125.22 -152.63 5.21
C TYR A 431 -125.11 -154.07 4.68
N ASN A 432 -123.89 -154.57 4.49
CA ASN A 432 -123.64 -155.96 4.10
C ASN A 432 -123.92 -156.97 5.23
N ASP A 433 -123.59 -156.62 6.48
CA ASP A 433 -123.92 -157.44 7.67
C ASP A 433 -125.45 -157.52 7.85
N GLU A 434 -126.16 -156.41 7.64
CA GLU A 434 -127.61 -156.30 7.75
C GLU A 434 -128.34 -157.05 6.61
N LEU A 435 -127.82 -156.98 5.37
CA LEU A 435 -128.24 -157.85 4.26
C LEU A 435 -127.99 -159.33 4.56
N SER A 436 -126.86 -159.68 5.16
CA SER A 436 -126.53 -161.07 5.52
C SER A 436 -127.49 -161.62 6.59
N ALA A 437 -127.86 -160.80 7.57
CA ALA A 437 -128.89 -161.14 8.54
C ALA A 437 -130.27 -161.35 7.88
N GLN A 438 -130.65 -160.49 6.93
CA GLN A 438 -131.89 -160.66 6.15
C GLN A 438 -131.86 -161.94 5.30
N PHE A 439 -130.75 -162.26 4.63
CA PHE A 439 -130.60 -163.48 3.84
C PHE A 439 -130.71 -164.75 4.70
N ASN A 440 -130.10 -164.78 5.88
CA ASN A 440 -130.24 -165.89 6.82
C ASN A 440 -131.69 -166.04 7.30
N THR A 441 -132.33 -164.93 7.70
CA THR A 441 -133.74 -164.90 8.11
C THR A 441 -134.65 -165.41 6.99
N GLN A 442 -134.39 -165.02 5.73
CA GLN A 442 -135.12 -165.52 4.55
C GLN A 442 -134.83 -167.00 4.28
N MET A 443 -133.61 -167.49 4.50
CA MET A 443 -133.28 -168.92 4.33
C MET A 443 -133.93 -169.82 5.39
N ASP A 444 -134.08 -169.35 6.62
CA ASP A 444 -134.88 -170.04 7.64
C ASP A 444 -136.36 -170.07 7.24
N LEU A 445 -136.90 -168.93 6.78
CA LEU A 445 -138.28 -168.81 6.30
C LEU A 445 -138.54 -169.71 5.07
N ILE A 446 -137.59 -169.78 4.13
CA ILE A 446 -137.60 -170.68 2.96
C ILE A 446 -137.48 -172.15 3.39
N SER A 447 -136.73 -172.47 4.44
CA SER A 447 -136.59 -173.83 4.95
C SER A 447 -137.88 -174.31 5.63
N GLU A 448 -138.54 -173.45 6.40
CA GLU A 448 -139.82 -173.78 7.05
C GLU A 448 -140.99 -173.76 6.05
N LEU A 449 -140.94 -172.87 5.05
CA LEU A 449 -141.83 -172.94 3.89
C LEU A 449 -141.59 -174.23 3.08
N LYS A 450 -140.35 -174.69 2.89
CA LYS A 450 -140.05 -175.98 2.24
C LYS A 450 -140.64 -177.16 3.02
N LYS A 451 -140.56 -177.18 4.35
CA LYS A 451 -141.26 -178.20 5.17
C LYS A 451 -142.78 -178.20 4.91
N ARG A 452 -143.41 -177.01 4.92
CA ARG A 452 -144.85 -176.87 4.62
C ARG A 452 -145.18 -177.23 3.17
N PHE A 453 -144.31 -176.94 2.22
CA PHE A 453 -144.48 -177.25 0.80
C PHE A 453 -144.32 -178.75 0.52
N LEU A 454 -143.45 -179.46 1.25
CA LEU A 454 -143.33 -180.92 1.14
C LEU A 454 -144.60 -181.66 1.61
N ILE A 455 -145.41 -181.02 2.47
CA ILE A 455 -146.71 -181.51 2.94
C ILE A 455 -147.85 -181.22 1.92
N VAL A 456 -147.65 -180.28 1.00
CA VAL A 456 -148.74 -179.73 0.14
C VAL A 456 -148.53 -179.98 -1.36
N SER A 457 -147.29 -180.04 -1.85
CA SER A 457 -147.00 -180.07 -3.29
C SER A 457 -146.86 -181.47 -3.89
N GLN A 458 -147.74 -182.38 -3.49
CA GLN A 458 -148.24 -183.43 -4.39
C GLN A 458 -149.27 -182.83 -5.39
N LYS A 459 -148.89 -181.80 -6.18
CA LYS A 459 -149.64 -181.34 -7.36
C LYS A 459 -148.90 -180.30 -8.22
N THR A 460 -149.12 -180.44 -9.53
CA THR A 460 -149.00 -179.43 -10.62
C THR A 460 -147.65 -178.77 -10.92
N GLN A 461 -147.21 -178.95 -12.17
CA GLN A 461 -145.97 -178.45 -12.81
C GLN A 461 -146.09 -176.98 -13.30
N GLY A 462 -144.97 -176.34 -13.67
CA GLY A 462 -144.92 -175.59 -14.96
C GLY A 462 -144.10 -174.29 -15.14
N LYS A 463 -142.86 -174.43 -15.66
CA LYS A 463 -142.17 -173.57 -16.70
C LYS A 463 -141.77 -172.08 -16.49
N SER A 464 -140.71 -171.70 -17.26
CA SER A 464 -140.35 -170.38 -17.89
C SER A 464 -139.96 -169.15 -17.01
N GLU A 465 -139.16 -168.14 -17.45
CA GLU A 465 -137.99 -167.99 -18.37
C GLU A 465 -137.50 -166.50 -18.40
N SER A 466 -136.32 -166.17 -18.99
CA SER A 466 -135.76 -164.79 -19.30
C SER A 466 -135.32 -163.88 -18.10
N ASN A 467 -134.68 -162.68 -18.15
CA ASN A 467 -133.74 -161.85 -19.00
C ASN A 467 -133.36 -160.56 -18.13
N GLU A 468 -132.49 -159.55 -18.37
CA GLU A 468 -131.39 -159.10 -19.29
C GLU A 468 -130.62 -157.90 -18.60
N SER A 469 -129.29 -157.64 -18.73
CA SER A 469 -128.46 -156.90 -19.74
C SER A 469 -128.39 -155.33 -19.66
N ILE A 470 -127.29 -154.71 -20.20
CA ILE A 470 -127.06 -153.26 -20.61
C ILE A 470 -126.58 -152.23 -19.51
N SER A 471 -125.81 -151.11 -19.72
CA SER A 471 -124.60 -150.77 -20.53
C SER A 471 -123.98 -149.34 -20.30
N TRP A 472 -122.63 -149.18 -20.27
CA TRP A 472 -121.73 -148.16 -20.92
C TRP A 472 -121.69 -146.59 -20.67
N THR A 473 -120.43 -146.03 -20.65
CA THR A 473 -119.85 -144.75 -21.24
C THR A 473 -119.76 -143.30 -20.61
N SER A 474 -118.50 -142.85 -20.38
CA SER A 474 -117.67 -141.68 -20.84
C SER A 474 -118.15 -140.24 -21.22
N LYS A 475 -117.37 -139.16 -20.83
CA LYS A 475 -116.81 -138.06 -21.72
C LYS A 475 -115.85 -137.00 -21.04
N SER A 476 -115.52 -135.87 -21.71
CA SER A 476 -114.21 -135.10 -21.66
C SER A 476 -114.24 -133.56 -21.97
N SER A 477 -113.20 -132.77 -21.60
CA SER A 477 -112.86 -131.36 -22.09
C SER A 477 -111.54 -130.79 -21.47
N SER A 478 -110.89 -129.64 -21.83
CA SER A 478 -110.55 -128.93 -23.11
C SER A 478 -109.80 -127.56 -22.87
N MET A 479 -109.01 -127.04 -23.85
CA MET A 479 -108.58 -125.63 -24.15
C MET A 479 -107.24 -124.99 -23.65
N ASP A 480 -106.74 -123.98 -24.40
CA ASP A 480 -105.31 -123.54 -24.60
C ASP A 480 -105.10 -121.98 -24.75
N ASP A 481 -103.93 -121.54 -25.28
CA ASP A 481 -103.48 -120.19 -25.80
C ASP A 481 -102.90 -119.13 -24.80
N GLU A 482 -102.01 -118.15 -25.10
CA GLU A 482 -100.82 -117.88 -25.99
C GLU A 482 -100.42 -116.36 -25.83
N GLN A 483 -99.30 -115.69 -26.23
CA GLN A 483 -98.04 -115.97 -26.98
C GLN A 483 -96.80 -115.10 -26.52
N TYR A 484 -96.34 -114.07 -27.29
CA TYR A 484 -95.01 -113.38 -27.24
C TYR A 484 -95.12 -111.81 -27.23
N HIS A 485 -94.15 -110.88 -27.45
CA HIS A 485 -92.83 -110.80 -28.16
C HIS A 485 -91.98 -109.52 -27.81
N SER A 486 -90.62 -109.60 -27.88
CA SER A 486 -89.61 -108.53 -28.26
C SER A 486 -89.44 -107.17 -27.52
N GLU A 487 -88.36 -106.35 -27.69
CA GLU A 487 -86.87 -106.54 -27.66
C GLU A 487 -86.04 -105.20 -27.77
N GLU A 488 -84.69 -105.28 -27.65
CA GLU A 488 -83.59 -104.30 -28.01
C GLU A 488 -83.27 -102.97 -27.25
N GLY A 489 -81.96 -102.66 -27.15
CA GLY A 489 -81.32 -101.29 -27.12
C GLY A 489 -81.04 -100.58 -25.76
N GLY A 490 -79.98 -99.77 -25.54
CA GLY A 490 -78.71 -99.56 -26.28
C GLY A 490 -77.95 -98.22 -25.99
N SER A 491 -76.62 -98.25 -25.73
CA SER A 491 -75.61 -97.12 -25.77
C SER A 491 -75.63 -96.03 -24.64
N GLU A 492 -74.51 -95.59 -24.02
CA GLU A 492 -73.44 -94.58 -24.37
C GLU A 492 -73.81 -93.08 -24.10
N LYS A 493 -72.94 -92.06 -23.85
CA LYS A 493 -71.53 -91.87 -23.34
C LYS A 493 -71.24 -90.36 -23.11
N SER A 494 -70.23 -89.99 -22.29
CA SER A 494 -69.43 -88.71 -22.30
C SER A 494 -70.17 -87.35 -22.10
N HIS A 495 -69.58 -86.19 -21.77
CA HIS A 495 -68.23 -85.70 -21.37
C HIS A 495 -68.37 -84.96 -20.00
N GLN A 496 -67.39 -84.67 -19.13
CA GLN A 496 -65.94 -84.33 -19.19
C GLN A 496 -65.62 -82.83 -19.41
N LEU A 497 -64.66 -82.32 -18.61
CA LEU A 497 -64.28 -80.90 -18.40
C LEU A 497 -63.15 -80.45 -19.33
N HIS A 498 -63.06 -79.13 -19.61
CA HIS A 498 -61.86 -78.28 -19.81
C HIS A 498 -62.28 -76.90 -20.38
N HIS A 499 -61.52 -75.80 -20.29
CA HIS A 499 -60.29 -75.49 -19.52
C HIS A 499 -60.30 -74.00 -19.13
N GLY A 500 -59.68 -73.65 -18.01
CA GLY A 500 -59.15 -72.29 -17.77
C GLY A 500 -57.65 -72.25 -18.03
N SER A 501 -57.14 -71.15 -18.57
CA SER A 501 -55.71 -70.91 -18.81
C SER A 501 -55.34 -69.46 -18.46
N ILE A 502 -54.08 -69.29 -18.04
CA ILE A 502 -53.34 -68.03 -17.90
C ILE A 502 -52.25 -68.04 -18.96
#